data_AF-A0A4Z0FP36-F1
#
_entry.id   AF-A0A4Z0FP36-F1
#
_cell.length_a   1.000
_cell.length_b   1.000
_cell.length_c   1.000
_cell.angle_alpha   90.00
_cell.angle_beta   90.00
_cell.angle_gamma   90.00
#
_symmetry.space_group_name_H-M   'P 1'
#
loop_
_entity.id
_entity.type
_entity.pdbx_description
1 polymer ?
#
loop_
_entity_poly.entity_id
_entity_poly.type
_entity_poly.pdbx_seq_one_letter_code
_entity_poly.pdbx_strand_id
1 'polypeptide(L)'
;MDPAAGPVLYGVRFEGEFTLDPAIADQGRALSGIWDAYVRLDCCGWTAARRLGADRNPAVNAERMPSFFRSGDRLAFGNLYWTKPHSNLSLSVDGSIGPLCRAVRDPSRITVTEQDGMLSAEIPMTLAPLAEEVPVVVRLERTGAPPLLLSLSLLHLSEPTGRSPISYA
;
A
#
# COMPACT_ATOMS: atom_id res chain seq x y z
N MET A 1 -43.79 21.63 25.63
CA MET A 1 -43.23 20.91 24.47
C MET A 1 -43.12 21.95 23.36
N ASP A 2 -41.91 22.41 23.06
CA ASP A 2 -41.67 23.54 22.17
C ASP A 2 -41.71 23.07 20.70
N PRO A 3 -42.65 23.55 19.87
CA PRO A 3 -42.77 23.15 18.46
C PRO A 3 -41.68 23.73 17.54
N ALA A 4 -40.72 24.50 18.06
CA ALA A 4 -39.63 25.11 17.27
C ALA A 4 -38.39 24.21 17.08
N ALA A 5 -38.31 23.04 17.73
CA ALA A 5 -37.18 22.14 17.55
C ALA A 5 -37.34 21.35 16.23
N GLY A 6 -36.61 21.76 15.20
CA GLY A 6 -36.49 21.01 13.94
C GLY A 6 -36.00 19.57 14.16
N PRO A 7 -36.09 18.69 13.14
CA PRO A 7 -35.73 17.29 13.29
C PRO A 7 -34.28 17.14 13.76
N VAL A 8 -34.07 16.28 14.76
CA VAL A 8 -32.73 15.90 15.22
C VAL A 8 -32.04 15.11 14.11
N LEU A 9 -30.92 15.63 13.62
CA LEU A 9 -30.09 14.92 12.64
C LEU A 9 -29.09 14.04 13.37
N TYR A 10 -28.94 12.80 12.89
CA TYR A 10 -27.94 11.85 13.37
C TYR A 10 -26.87 11.65 12.30
N GLY A 11 -25.61 11.72 12.69
CA GLY A 11 -24.48 11.33 11.85
C GLY A 11 -24.12 9.87 12.12
N VAL A 12 -23.95 9.07 11.07
CA VAL A 12 -23.45 7.70 11.17
C VAL A 12 -22.03 7.66 10.63
N ARG A 13 -21.10 7.11 11.40
CA ARG A 13 -19.71 6.84 10.99
C ARG A 13 -19.53 5.34 10.82
N PHE A 14 -19.10 4.94 9.64
CA PHE A 14 -18.72 3.57 9.34
C PHE A 14 -17.20 3.47 9.32
N GLU A 15 -16.67 2.49 10.03
CA GLU A 15 -15.25 2.14 10.01
C GLU A 15 -15.14 0.69 9.56
N GLY A 16 -14.12 0.41 8.76
CA GLY A 16 -13.87 -0.92 8.25
C GLY A 16 -12.42 -1.06 7.83
N GLU A 17 -11.92 -2.28 8.00
CA GLU A 17 -10.62 -2.70 7.53
C GLU A 17 -10.82 -3.92 6.64
N PHE A 18 -10.07 -4.00 5.55
CA PHE A 18 -10.05 -5.17 4.69
C PHE A 18 -8.62 -5.46 4.27
N THR A 19 -8.32 -6.75 4.17
CA THR A 19 -7.10 -7.25 3.53
C THR A 19 -7.51 -8.08 2.34
N LEU A 20 -6.75 -8.01 1.25
CA LEU A 20 -6.99 -8.80 0.05
C LEU A 20 -5.70 -9.54 -0.32
N ASP A 21 -5.83 -10.81 -0.70
CA ASP A 21 -4.74 -11.56 -1.32
C ASP A 21 -4.84 -11.40 -2.85
N PRO A 22 -3.94 -10.63 -3.48
CA PRO A 22 -3.99 -10.39 -4.91
C PRO A 22 -3.77 -11.66 -5.76
N ALA A 23 -3.29 -12.76 -5.18
CA ALA A 23 -3.14 -14.04 -5.88
C ALA A 23 -4.48 -14.76 -6.12
N ILE A 24 -5.53 -14.43 -5.36
CA ILE A 24 -6.83 -15.14 -5.42
C ILE A 24 -8.06 -14.21 -5.39
N ALA A 25 -7.87 -12.89 -5.32
CA ALA A 25 -8.97 -11.94 -5.10
C ALA A 25 -9.96 -11.80 -6.29
N ASP A 26 -9.61 -12.25 -7.51
CA ASP A 26 -10.54 -12.28 -8.64
C ASP A 26 -11.27 -13.63 -8.71
N GLN A 27 -12.21 -13.85 -7.78
CA GLN A 27 -13.04 -15.07 -7.74
C GLN A 27 -12.18 -16.36 -7.71
N GLY A 28 -11.10 -16.35 -6.92
CA GLY A 28 -10.14 -17.44 -6.84
C GLY A 28 -9.00 -17.37 -7.86
N ARG A 29 -8.97 -16.34 -8.70
CA ARG A 29 -7.88 -16.06 -9.66
C ARG A 29 -7.05 -14.88 -9.19
N ALA A 30 -5.83 -14.81 -9.72
CA ALA A 30 -4.98 -13.66 -9.48
C ALA A 30 -5.54 -12.41 -10.14
N LEU A 31 -5.43 -11.28 -9.44
CA LEU A 31 -5.76 -9.98 -9.99
C LEU A 31 -4.86 -9.68 -11.21
N SER A 32 -5.44 -9.00 -12.19
CA SER A 32 -4.74 -8.44 -13.36
C SER A 32 -5.35 -7.11 -13.75
N GLY A 33 -4.64 -6.25 -14.48
CA GLY A 33 -5.13 -4.95 -14.91
C GLY A 33 -5.26 -3.90 -13.78
N ILE A 34 -6.26 -3.05 -13.95
CA ILE A 34 -6.58 -1.92 -13.06
C ILE A 34 -7.90 -2.20 -12.36
N TRP A 35 -7.90 -2.05 -11.04
CA TRP A 35 -9.05 -2.23 -10.17
C TRP A 35 -9.41 -0.91 -9.48
N ASP A 36 -10.68 -0.53 -9.55
CA ASP A 36 -11.19 0.68 -8.91
C ASP A 36 -11.84 0.34 -7.57
N ALA A 37 -11.51 1.11 -6.53
CA ALA A 37 -12.05 0.87 -5.20
C ALA A 37 -13.40 1.57 -5.01
N TYR A 38 -14.41 0.80 -4.61
CA TYR A 38 -15.74 1.29 -4.25
C TYR A 38 -16.10 0.84 -2.84
N VAL A 39 -16.81 1.70 -2.12
CA VAL A 39 -17.58 1.29 -0.94
C VAL A 39 -19.05 1.23 -1.32
N ARG A 40 -19.71 0.14 -0.93
CA ARG A 40 -21.15 0.01 -1.00
C ARG A 40 -21.70 -0.12 0.41
N LEU A 41 -22.67 0.72 0.75
CA LEU A 41 -23.41 0.67 1.99
C LEU A 41 -24.85 0.25 1.67
N ASP A 42 -25.27 -0.84 2.27
CA ASP A 42 -26.64 -1.35 2.25
C ASP A 42 -27.18 -1.22 3.69
N CYS A 43 -28.11 -0.30 3.92
CA CYS A 43 -28.63 -0.01 5.25
C CYS A 43 -30.08 0.45 5.14
N CYS A 44 -30.97 0.09 6.08
CA CYS A 44 -32.36 0.59 6.17
C CYS A 44 -33.14 0.67 4.82
N GLY A 45 -32.95 -0.29 3.91
CA GLY A 45 -33.62 -0.31 2.61
C GLY A 45 -33.04 0.63 1.54
N TRP A 46 -31.96 1.37 1.83
CA TRP A 46 -31.21 2.16 0.86
C TRP A 46 -29.87 1.50 0.55
N THR A 47 -29.46 1.64 -0.72
CA THR A 47 -28.13 1.25 -1.21
C THR A 47 -27.43 2.49 -1.74
N ALA A 48 -26.22 2.74 -1.25
CA ALA A 48 -25.34 3.75 -1.81
C ALA A 48 -23.99 3.13 -2.18
N ALA A 49 -23.54 3.37 -3.41
CA ALA A 49 -22.19 3.05 -3.86
C ALA A 49 -21.43 4.33 -4.18
N ARG A 50 -20.18 4.42 -3.71
CA ARG A 50 -19.29 5.55 -3.97
C ARG A 50 -17.88 5.06 -4.26
N ARG A 51 -17.23 5.72 -5.21
CA ARG A 51 -15.82 5.50 -5.49
C ARG A 51 -14.99 6.10 -4.37
N LEU A 52 -14.07 5.32 -3.84
CA LEU A 52 -13.24 5.74 -2.72
C LEU A 52 -12.11 6.66 -3.17
N GLY A 53 -11.67 7.55 -2.29
CA GLY A 53 -10.37 8.24 -2.40
C GLY A 53 -10.42 9.73 -2.74
N ALA A 54 -11.47 10.22 -3.42
CA ALA A 54 -11.55 11.65 -3.76
C ALA A 54 -11.49 12.55 -2.52
N ASP A 55 -12.26 12.18 -1.49
CA ASP A 55 -12.21 12.77 -0.17
C ASP A 55 -11.42 11.84 0.77
N ARG A 56 -10.22 12.27 1.16
CA ARG A 56 -9.31 11.48 1.99
C ARG A 56 -8.45 12.37 2.88
N ASN A 57 -7.94 11.81 3.99
CA ASN A 57 -6.91 12.47 4.79
C ASN A 57 -5.61 12.60 3.96
N PRO A 58 -5.00 13.79 3.82
CA PRO A 58 -3.74 13.94 3.09
C PRO A 58 -2.58 13.07 3.59
N ALA A 59 -2.60 12.66 4.87
CA ALA A 59 -1.59 11.78 5.46
C ALA A 59 -1.49 10.42 4.73
N VAL A 60 -2.60 9.89 4.19
CA VAL A 60 -2.61 8.59 3.50
C VAL A 60 -1.80 8.61 2.18
N ASN A 61 -1.41 9.79 1.69
CA ASN A 61 -0.49 9.89 0.56
C ASN A 61 0.92 9.40 0.94
N ALA A 62 1.32 9.62 2.19
CA ALA A 62 2.62 9.19 2.71
C ALA A 62 2.62 7.69 3.08
N GLU A 63 1.47 7.10 3.38
CA GLU A 63 1.40 5.69 3.78
C GLU A 63 1.34 4.72 2.59
N ARG A 64 1.14 5.24 1.38
CA ARG A 64 0.98 4.41 0.18
C ARG A 64 2.31 3.82 -0.28
N MET A 65 2.49 2.54 -0.02
CA MET A 65 3.62 1.76 -0.54
C MET A 65 3.15 0.93 -1.75
N PRO A 66 3.93 0.88 -2.85
CA PRO A 66 3.78 -0.21 -3.79
C PRO A 66 4.17 -1.54 -3.12
N SER A 67 3.57 -2.64 -3.57
CA SER A 67 3.81 -3.97 -3.05
C SER A 67 4.21 -4.95 -4.14
N PHE A 68 5.05 -5.92 -3.77
CA PHE A 68 5.28 -7.10 -4.59
C PHE A 68 4.51 -8.28 -4.01
N PHE A 69 3.94 -9.11 -4.87
CA PHE A 69 3.26 -10.32 -4.46
C PHE A 69 3.45 -11.42 -5.49
N ARG A 70 3.23 -12.66 -5.09
CA ARG A 70 3.38 -13.81 -5.98
C ARG A 70 2.06 -14.10 -6.69
N SER A 71 2.10 -14.17 -8.01
CA SER A 71 0.96 -14.52 -8.88
C SER A 71 1.34 -15.76 -9.68
N GLY A 72 0.94 -16.94 -9.19
CA GLY A 72 1.46 -18.22 -9.67
C GLY A 72 2.97 -18.32 -9.48
N ASP A 73 3.71 -18.51 -10.58
CA ASP A 73 5.18 -18.59 -10.60
C ASP A 73 5.87 -17.26 -10.90
N ARG A 74 5.12 -16.16 -10.97
CA ARG A 74 5.65 -14.83 -11.29
C ARG A 74 5.56 -13.91 -10.09
N LEU A 75 6.59 -13.08 -9.91
CA LEU A 75 6.52 -11.92 -9.04
C LEU A 75 5.73 -10.81 -9.76
N ALA A 76 4.60 -10.43 -9.20
CA ALA A 76 3.72 -9.38 -9.68
C ALA A 76 3.82 -8.13 -8.79
N PHE A 77 3.35 -7.01 -9.33
CA PHE A 77 3.53 -5.69 -8.74
C PHE A 77 2.18 -5.02 -8.53
N GLY A 78 1.85 -4.72 -7.28
CA GLY A 78 0.67 -3.96 -6.89
C GLY A 78 1.04 -2.50 -6.63
N ASN A 79 0.39 -1.57 -7.32
CA ASN A 79 0.54 -0.15 -7.05
C ASN A 79 -0.82 0.51 -6.86
N LEU A 80 -1.08 0.92 -5.61
CA LEU A 80 -2.17 1.85 -5.33
C LEU A 80 -1.81 3.23 -5.88
N TYR A 81 -2.79 3.93 -6.45
CA TYR A 81 -2.61 5.30 -6.91
C TYR A 81 -3.91 6.09 -6.90
N TRP A 82 -3.78 7.42 -6.95
CA TRP A 82 -4.89 8.33 -7.11
C TRP A 82 -5.06 8.67 -8.59
N THR A 83 -6.24 8.43 -9.13
CA THR A 83 -6.53 8.69 -10.55
C THR A 83 -6.52 10.18 -10.86
N LYS A 84 -6.25 10.54 -12.12
CA LYS A 84 -6.48 11.88 -12.65
C LYS A 84 -7.67 11.84 -13.61
N PRO A 85 -8.52 12.88 -13.64
CA PRO A 85 -8.52 14.07 -12.79
C PRO A 85 -9.22 13.89 -11.43
N HIS A 86 -9.91 12.77 -11.22
CA HIS A 86 -10.90 12.65 -10.14
C HIS A 86 -10.35 12.26 -8.77
N SER A 87 -9.04 12.03 -8.62
CA SER A 87 -8.36 11.75 -7.34
C SER A 87 -8.88 10.51 -6.61
N ASN A 88 -9.48 9.55 -7.32
CA ASN A 88 -10.03 8.32 -6.74
C ASN A 88 -8.96 7.24 -6.56
N LEU A 89 -9.15 6.32 -5.61
CA LEU A 89 -8.28 5.17 -5.39
C LEU A 89 -8.46 4.12 -6.48
N SER A 90 -7.33 3.69 -7.05
CA SER A 90 -7.25 2.52 -7.93
C SER A 90 -5.99 1.71 -7.60
N LEU A 91 -6.02 0.42 -7.88
CA LEU A 91 -4.92 -0.53 -7.80
C LEU A 91 -4.54 -0.97 -9.22
N SER A 92 -3.26 -0.87 -9.59
CA SER A 92 -2.72 -1.47 -10.82
C SER A 92 -1.87 -2.68 -10.45
N VAL A 93 -2.07 -3.81 -11.13
CA VAL A 93 -1.51 -5.13 -10.75
C VAL A 93 -0.51 -5.69 -11.79
N ASP A 94 -0.50 -5.11 -12.97
CA ASP A 94 0.38 -5.42 -14.10
C ASP A 94 1.04 -4.14 -14.67
N GLY A 95 1.03 -3.08 -13.87
CA GLY A 95 1.48 -1.75 -14.25
C GLY A 95 3.00 -1.58 -14.28
N SER A 96 3.42 -0.40 -14.73
CA SER A 96 4.82 0.02 -14.73
C SER A 96 5.45 -0.02 -13.34
N ILE A 97 6.72 -0.42 -13.25
CA ILE A 97 7.57 -0.28 -12.05
C ILE A 97 7.95 1.18 -11.73
N GLY A 98 7.59 2.15 -12.58
CA GLY A 98 7.93 3.56 -12.39
C GLY A 98 7.52 4.16 -11.03
N PRO A 99 6.34 3.85 -10.46
CA PRO A 99 5.98 4.24 -9.10
C PRO A 99 6.92 3.69 -8.02
N LEU A 100 7.41 2.46 -8.16
CA LEU A 100 8.42 1.90 -7.26
C LEU A 100 9.74 2.67 -7.37
N CYS A 101 10.22 2.91 -8.59
CA CYS A 101 11.43 3.70 -8.80
C CYS A 101 11.33 5.09 -8.15
N ARG A 102 10.13 5.67 -8.07
CA ARG A 102 9.89 6.94 -7.35
C ARG A 102 9.84 6.75 -5.84
N ALA A 103 9.15 5.72 -5.34
CA ALA A 103 9.04 5.43 -3.91
C ALA A 103 10.42 5.15 -3.28
N VAL A 104 11.25 4.35 -3.96
CA VAL A 104 12.63 4.04 -3.54
C VAL A 104 13.56 5.25 -3.61
N ARG A 105 13.24 6.26 -4.42
CA ARG A 105 14.01 7.52 -4.52
C ARG A 105 13.56 8.60 -3.54
N ASP A 106 12.48 8.39 -2.80
CA ASP A 106 11.95 9.37 -1.86
C ASP A 106 12.85 9.40 -0.60
N PRO A 107 13.71 10.42 -0.43
CA PRO A 107 14.66 10.44 0.67
C PRO A 107 13.97 10.57 2.03
N SER A 108 12.73 11.05 2.07
CA SER A 108 11.95 11.13 3.33
C SER A 108 11.59 9.75 3.88
N ARG A 109 11.76 8.70 3.09
CA ARG A 109 11.48 7.31 3.45
C ARG A 109 12.74 6.49 3.70
N ILE A 110 13.93 7.02 3.38
CA ILE A 110 15.18 6.29 3.53
C ILE A 110 15.81 6.66 4.86
N THR A 111 15.97 5.67 5.73
CA THR A 111 16.73 5.86 6.97
C THR A 111 18.18 5.48 6.70
N VAL A 112 19.11 6.40 6.90
CA VAL A 112 20.55 6.11 6.82
C VAL A 112 21.13 6.16 8.22
N THR A 113 21.78 5.08 8.64
CA THR A 113 22.50 5.01 9.91
C THR A 113 23.97 4.69 9.65
N GLU A 114 24.84 5.21 10.50
CA GLU A 114 26.24 4.80 10.55
C GLU A 114 26.45 4.02 11.85
N GLN A 115 27.02 2.82 11.75
CA GLN A 115 27.38 2.01 12.91
C GLN A 115 28.74 1.38 12.68
N ASP A 116 29.68 1.61 13.61
CA ASP A 116 31.04 1.06 13.57
C ASP A 116 31.80 1.35 12.25
N GLY A 117 31.59 2.53 11.66
CA GLY A 117 32.17 2.91 10.37
C GLY A 117 31.48 2.31 9.15
N MET A 118 30.38 1.58 9.33
CA MET A 118 29.56 1.01 8.28
C MET A 118 28.30 1.85 8.05
N LEU A 119 28.07 2.26 6.81
CA LEU A 119 26.83 2.92 6.40
C LEU A 119 25.76 1.87 6.12
N SER A 120 24.62 1.98 6.79
CA SER A 120 23.40 1.22 6.54
C SER A 120 22.33 2.16 5.99
N ALA A 121 21.58 1.69 5.00
CA ALA A 121 20.45 2.42 4.42
C ALA A 121 19.23 1.49 4.36
N GLU A 122 18.15 1.88 5.02
CA GLU A 122 16.88 1.18 5.01
C GLU A 122 15.96 1.82 3.97
N ILE A 123 15.51 1.00 3.02
CA ILE A 123 14.57 1.41 1.96
C ILE A 123 13.27 0.66 2.20
N PRO A 124 12.21 1.30 2.71
CA PRO A 124 10.97 0.63 3.06
C PRO A 124 10.25 0.17 1.79
N MET A 125 10.01 -1.14 1.71
CA MET A 125 9.24 -1.77 0.64
C MET A 125 8.33 -2.82 1.25
N THR A 126 7.07 -2.88 0.80
CA THR A 126 6.17 -3.97 1.20
C THR A 126 6.38 -5.15 0.27
N LEU A 127 6.99 -6.20 0.82
CA LEU A 127 7.10 -7.49 0.16
C LEU A 127 6.04 -8.41 0.75
N ALA A 128 5.23 -9.05 -0.10
CA ALA A 128 4.48 -10.22 0.33
C ALA A 128 5.45 -11.27 0.91
N PRO A 129 4.97 -12.20 1.76
CA PRO A 129 5.83 -13.26 2.29
C PRO A 129 6.60 -13.94 1.16
N LEU A 130 7.91 -13.77 1.18
CA LEU A 130 8.79 -14.40 0.21
C LEU A 130 9.12 -15.80 0.74
N ALA A 131 8.77 -16.83 -0.03
CA ALA A 131 9.10 -18.21 0.31
C ALA A 131 10.61 -18.50 0.21
N GLU A 132 11.34 -17.67 -0.54
CA GLU A 132 12.77 -17.79 -0.81
C GLU A 132 13.42 -16.40 -0.79
N GLU A 133 14.71 -16.33 -0.46
CA GLU A 133 15.49 -15.09 -0.57
C GLU A 133 15.50 -14.60 -2.01
N VAL A 134 15.22 -13.31 -2.20
CA VAL A 134 15.30 -12.67 -3.52
C VAL A 134 16.63 -11.95 -3.64
N PRO A 135 17.57 -12.38 -4.52
CA PRO A 135 18.83 -11.70 -4.70
C PRO A 135 18.60 -10.31 -5.32
N VAL A 136 19.24 -9.30 -4.75
CA VAL A 136 19.20 -7.91 -5.20
C VAL A 136 20.60 -7.37 -5.37
N VAL A 137 20.81 -6.56 -6.39
CA VAL A 137 22.07 -5.86 -6.61
C VAL A 137 21.86 -4.37 -6.39
N VAL A 138 22.55 -3.82 -5.40
CA VAL A 138 22.67 -2.37 -5.23
C VAL A 138 23.82 -1.88 -6.09
N ARG A 139 23.54 -0.90 -6.94
CA ARG A 139 24.52 -0.25 -7.78
C ARG A 139 24.79 1.16 -7.27
N LEU A 140 26.03 1.41 -6.85
CA LEU A 140 26.50 2.74 -6.47
C LEU A 140 27.26 3.35 -7.63
N GLU A 141 26.85 4.55 -8.05
CA GLU A 141 27.47 5.27 -9.16
C GLU A 141 28.19 6.51 -8.64
N ARG A 142 29.40 6.73 -9.14
CA ARG A 142 30.16 7.98 -8.96
C ARG A 142 30.57 8.49 -10.33
N THR A 143 30.32 9.77 -10.60
CA THR A 143 30.71 10.39 -11.87
C THR A 143 32.19 10.16 -12.15
N GLY A 144 32.50 9.66 -13.35
CA GLY A 144 33.88 9.40 -13.78
C GLY A 144 34.52 8.12 -13.21
N ALA A 145 33.77 7.25 -12.54
CA ALA A 145 34.25 5.96 -12.05
C ALA A 145 33.31 4.82 -12.47
N PRO A 146 33.81 3.57 -12.59
CA PRO A 146 32.95 2.42 -12.80
C PRO A 146 31.99 2.24 -11.61
N PRO A 147 30.78 1.70 -11.85
CA PRO A 147 29.82 1.45 -10.78
C PRO A 147 30.33 0.37 -9.82
N LEU A 148 30.07 0.56 -8.53
CA LEU A 148 30.25 -0.48 -7.51
C LEU A 148 28.96 -1.30 -7.42
N LEU A 149 29.08 -2.62 -7.52
CA LEU A 149 27.97 -3.56 -7.40
C LEU A 149 28.05 -4.28 -6.05
N LEU A 150 26.98 -4.22 -5.28
CA LEU A 150 26.83 -4.88 -3.98
C LEU A 150 25.69 -5.89 -4.08
N SER A 151 25.99 -7.18 -3.91
CA SER A 151 24.99 -8.24 -3.87
C SER A 151 24.39 -8.34 -2.47
N LEU A 152 23.07 -8.36 -2.41
CA LEU A 152 22.26 -8.43 -1.20
C LEU A 152 21.18 -9.50 -1.38
N SER A 153 20.60 -9.99 -0.29
CA SER A 153 19.38 -10.80 -0.30
C SER A 153 18.26 -10.00 0.35
N LEU A 154 17.11 -9.88 -0.32
CA LEU A 154 15.89 -9.43 0.34
C LEU A 154 15.34 -10.58 1.17
N LEU A 155 15.35 -10.37 2.48
CA LEU A 155 14.66 -11.20 3.46
C LEU A 155 13.40 -10.47 3.90
N HIS A 156 12.28 -11.20 3.99
CA HIS A 156 11.10 -10.69 4.66
C HIS A 156 11.37 -10.67 6.17
N LEU A 157 11.61 -9.47 6.72
CA LEU A 157 11.61 -9.26 8.17
C LEU A 157 10.17 -8.93 8.57
N SER A 158 9.42 -9.94 8.98
CA SER A 158 8.16 -9.72 9.68
C SER A 158 8.48 -9.23 11.09
N GLU A 159 8.18 -7.96 11.39
CA GLU A 159 7.97 -7.59 12.79
C GLU A 159 6.74 -8.36 13.32
N PRO A 160 6.77 -8.90 14.55
CA PRO A 160 5.57 -9.41 15.16
C PRO A 160 4.63 -8.23 15.35
N THR A 161 3.53 -8.19 14.60
CA THR A 161 2.45 -7.22 14.80
C THR A 161 1.78 -7.48 16.15
N GLY A 162 2.41 -6.98 17.21
CA GLY A 162 1.83 -6.85 18.54
C GLY A 162 0.75 -5.79 18.52
N ARG A 163 -0.45 -6.15 18.05
CA ARG A 163 -1.68 -5.41 18.36
C ARG A 163 -2.70 -6.37 18.94
N SER A 164 -2.80 -6.32 20.26
CA SER A 164 -3.88 -6.95 21.03
C SER A 164 -5.24 -6.51 20.48
N PRO A 165 -6.22 -7.41 20.32
CA PRO A 165 -7.58 -7.01 20.04
C PRO A 165 -8.12 -6.24 21.25
N ILE A 166 -8.51 -4.98 21.03
CA ILE A 166 -9.33 -4.24 21.98
C ILE A 166 -10.72 -4.88 21.94
N SER A 167 -11.05 -5.67 22.97
CA SER A 167 -12.42 -6.11 23.24
C SER A 167 -13.17 -4.97 23.93
N TYR A 168 -14.32 -4.58 23.38
CA TYR A 168 -15.32 -3.81 24.12
C TYR A 168 -16.32 -4.78 24.74
N ALA A 169 -16.57 -4.59 26.04
CA ALA A 169 -17.67 -5.18 26.80
C ALA A 169 -18.98 -4.42 26.56
#